data_AF-A0A959Q8V6-F1
#
_entry.id   AF-A0A959Q8V6-F1
#
_cell.length_a   1.000
_cell.length_b   1.000
_cell.length_c   1.000
_cell.angle_alpha   90.00
_cell.angle_beta   90.00
_cell.angle_gamma   90.00
#
_symmetry.space_group_name_H-M   'P 1'
#
loop_
_entity.id
_entity.type
_entity.pdbx_description
1 polymer ?
#
loop_
_entity_poly.entity_id
_entity_poly.type
_entity_poly.pdbx_seq_one_letter_code
_entity_poly.pdbx_strand_id
1 'polypeptide(L)'
;MTIKTHINRRSFFKSTVLVGGGMLLGFNWLTACKREEALEEALALPSEWFDINAFLKIGDNGVVTILSPNPEIGQNVKTSMPMIVAEELDVNWKNVLVEQAPLNTEAFSRQVAGGSQSIR
;
A
#
# COMPACT_ATOMS: atom_id res chain seq x y z
N MET A 1 4.16 -39.70 52.07
CA MET A 1 3.15 -40.23 51.13
C MET A 1 3.45 -39.67 49.75
N THR A 2 4.15 -40.41 48.89
CA THR A 2 4.56 -39.91 47.56
C THR A 2 3.57 -40.40 46.52
N ILE A 3 2.77 -39.50 45.96
CA ILE A 3 1.74 -39.85 44.97
C ILE A 3 2.43 -40.14 43.63
N LYS A 4 2.42 -41.40 43.20
CA LYS A 4 2.84 -41.80 41.84
C LYS A 4 1.67 -41.56 40.88
N THR A 5 1.79 -40.57 40.00
CA THR A 5 0.81 -40.35 38.93
C THR A 5 1.08 -41.28 37.75
N HIS A 6 0.12 -42.15 37.43
CA HIS A 6 0.19 -43.12 36.32
C HIS A 6 -0.16 -42.53 34.94
N ILE A 7 -0.49 -41.24 34.87
CA ILE A 7 -0.91 -40.58 33.63
C ILE A 7 0.26 -39.79 33.05
N ASN A 8 0.78 -40.28 31.93
CA ASN A 8 1.78 -39.57 31.14
C ASN A 8 1.16 -38.28 30.57
N ARG A 9 1.86 -37.14 30.72
CA ARG A 9 1.45 -35.82 30.19
C ARG A 9 1.01 -35.89 28.73
N ARG A 10 1.69 -36.68 27.91
CA ARG A 10 1.37 -36.86 26.49
C ARG A 10 0.04 -37.60 26.27
N SER A 11 -0.29 -38.55 27.13
CA SER A 11 -1.57 -39.28 27.08
C SER A 11 -2.73 -38.37 27.48
N PHE A 12 -2.51 -37.49 28.46
CA PHE A 12 -3.50 -36.48 28.84
C PHE A 12 -3.86 -35.55 27.66
N PHE A 13 -2.85 -34.96 27.00
CA PHE A 13 -3.10 -34.09 25.84
C PHE A 13 -3.84 -34.80 24.69
N LYS A 14 -3.51 -36.06 24.41
CA LYS A 14 -4.21 -36.85 23.38
C LYS A 14 -5.68 -37.07 23.74
N SER A 15 -5.97 -37.47 24.97
CA SER A 15 -7.35 -37.70 25.42
C SER A 15 -8.17 -36.41 25.43
N THR A 16 -7.58 -35.29 25.84
CA THR A 16 -8.26 -33.98 25.85
C THR A 16 -8.56 -33.47 24.45
N VAL A 17 -7.65 -33.63 23.48
CA VAL A 17 -7.91 -33.26 22.07
C VAL A 17 -9.00 -34.13 21.46
N LEU A 18 -9.02 -35.44 21.77
CA LEU A 18 -10.02 -36.36 21.21
C LEU A 18 -11.45 -36.07 21.72
N VAL A 19 -11.57 -35.73 23.01
CA VAL A 19 -12.87 -35.48 23.66
C VAL A 19 -13.32 -34.03 23.46
N GLY A 20 -12.40 -33.08 23.47
CA GLY A 20 -12.71 -31.65 23.34
C GLY A 20 -13.01 -31.18 21.92
N GLY A 21 -12.62 -31.96 20.91
CA GLY A 21 -12.61 -31.52 19.52
C GLY A 21 -11.52 -30.48 19.27
N GLY A 22 -10.85 -30.56 18.12
CA GLY A 22 -9.83 -29.59 17.71
C GLY A 22 -10.18 -28.99 16.35
N MET A 23 -10.04 -27.68 16.21
CA MET A 23 -10.14 -27.01 14.91
C MET A 23 -8.76 -27.00 14.26
N LEU A 24 -8.63 -27.66 13.10
CA LEU A 24 -7.41 -27.61 12.29
C LEU A 24 -7.55 -26.53 11.22
N LEU A 25 -6.73 -25.49 11.32
CA LEU A 25 -6.59 -24.48 10.27
C LEU A 25 -5.48 -24.91 9.32
N GLY A 26 -5.86 -25.35 8.12
CA GLY A 26 -4.94 -25.64 7.03
C GLY A 26 -4.80 -24.44 6.11
N PHE A 27 -3.59 -23.93 5.95
CA PHE A 27 -3.28 -22.91 4.93
C PHE A 27 -2.60 -23.60 3.74
N ASN A 28 -3.23 -23.53 2.58
CA ASN A 28 -2.64 -24.01 1.34
C ASN A 28 -2.08 -22.80 0.58
N TRP A 29 -0.78 -22.60 0.71
CA TRP A 29 -0.05 -21.49 0.08
C TRP A 29 -0.18 -21.51 -1.45
N LEU A 30 -0.34 -22.70 -2.05
CA LEU A 30 -0.42 -22.87 -3.51
C LEU A 30 -1.80 -22.47 -4.08
N THR A 31 -2.88 -22.60 -3.32
CA THR A 31 -4.21 -22.08 -3.75
C THR A 31 -4.38 -20.58 -3.52
N ALA A 32 -3.64 -19.98 -2.58
CA ALA A 32 -3.63 -18.52 -2.38
C ALA A 32 -2.91 -17.76 -3.51
N CYS A 33 -2.09 -18.45 -4.31
CA CYS A 33 -1.44 -17.88 -5.49
C CYS A 33 -2.30 -17.93 -6.77
N LYS A 34 -3.58 -18.32 -6.69
CA LYS A 34 -4.52 -18.06 -7.78
C LYS A 34 -4.79 -16.56 -7.80
N ARG A 35 -3.92 -15.85 -8.52
CA ARG A 35 -4.16 -14.47 -8.95
C ARG A 35 -5.43 -14.52 -9.80
N GLU A 36 -6.56 -14.14 -9.22
CA GLU A 36 -7.67 -13.68 -10.03
C GLU A 36 -7.08 -12.61 -10.93
N GLU A 37 -7.02 -12.90 -12.23
CA GLU A 37 -6.75 -11.93 -13.27
C GLU A 37 -7.94 -10.96 -13.34
N ALA A 38 -8.20 -10.25 -12.25
CA ALA A 38 -8.63 -8.88 -12.38
C ALA A 38 -7.43 -8.19 -13.04
N LEU A 39 -7.40 -8.24 -14.37
CA LEU A 39 -6.77 -7.22 -15.18
C LEU A 39 -7.44 -5.91 -14.74
N GLU A 40 -6.98 -5.35 -13.62
CA GLU A 40 -7.07 -3.91 -13.46
C GLU A 40 -6.41 -3.39 -14.73
N GLU A 41 -7.20 -2.71 -15.57
CA GLU A 41 -6.71 -2.00 -16.73
C GLU A 41 -5.56 -1.13 -16.23
N ALA A 42 -4.33 -1.61 -16.44
CA ALA A 42 -3.15 -0.86 -16.12
C ALA A 42 -3.31 0.44 -16.90
N LEU A 43 -3.27 1.57 -16.19
CA LEU A 43 -3.43 2.88 -16.80
C LEU A 43 -2.51 2.96 -17.99
N ALA A 44 -3.10 3.09 -19.18
CA ALA A 44 -2.33 3.24 -20.40
C ALA A 44 -1.45 4.48 -20.23
N LEU A 45 -0.19 4.40 -20.67
CA LEU A 45 0.67 5.59 -20.65
C LEU A 45 0.08 6.64 -21.62
N PRO A 46 -0.09 7.90 -21.19
CA PRO A 46 -0.58 8.97 -22.05
C PRO A 46 0.36 9.19 -23.23
N SER A 47 -0.19 9.59 -24.39
CA SER A 47 0.64 9.91 -25.56
C SER A 47 1.21 11.33 -25.48
N GLU A 48 0.43 12.23 -24.91
CA GLU A 48 0.80 13.62 -24.63
C GLU A 48 0.54 13.98 -23.17
N TRP A 49 1.36 14.89 -22.64
CA TRP A 49 1.26 15.43 -21.29
C TRP A 49 1.02 16.93 -21.35
N PHE A 50 0.08 17.42 -20.54
CA PHE A 50 -0.20 18.82 -20.33
C PHE A 50 0.38 19.26 -18.98
N ASP A 51 1.46 20.04 -19.01
CA ASP A 51 2.07 20.62 -17.81
C ASP A 51 1.22 21.80 -17.32
N ILE A 52 0.55 21.64 -16.17
CA ILE A 52 -0.27 22.70 -15.56
C ILE A 52 0.63 23.65 -14.78
N ASN A 53 1.55 23.09 -13.99
CA ASN A 53 2.57 23.80 -13.24
C ASN A 53 3.72 22.83 -12.89
N ALA A 54 4.69 23.30 -12.11
CA ALA A 54 5.84 22.50 -11.68
C ALA A 54 5.48 21.25 -10.84
N PHE A 55 4.27 21.16 -10.30
CA PHE A 55 3.80 20.12 -9.40
C PHE A 55 2.77 19.18 -10.03
N LEU A 56 2.15 19.56 -11.15
CA LEU A 56 1.01 18.84 -11.70
C LEU A 56 1.06 18.80 -13.22
N LYS A 57 0.96 17.60 -13.77
CA LYS A 57 0.75 17.34 -15.20
C LYS A 57 -0.43 16.39 -15.39
N ILE A 58 -1.16 16.54 -16.49
CA ILE A 58 -2.33 15.72 -16.82
C ILE A 58 -2.11 15.10 -18.20
N GLY A 59 -2.33 13.80 -18.34
CA GLY A 59 -2.27 13.10 -19.62
C GLY A 59 -3.53 13.33 -20.45
N ASP A 60 -3.41 13.19 -21.78
CA ASP A 60 -4.54 13.19 -22.72
C ASP A 60 -5.64 12.17 -22.40
N ASN A 61 -5.31 11.11 -21.68
CA ASN A 61 -6.21 10.06 -21.21
C ASN A 61 -6.79 10.31 -19.80
N GLY A 62 -6.54 11.48 -19.21
CA GLY A 62 -7.05 11.86 -17.88
C GLY A 62 -6.23 11.33 -16.69
N VAL A 63 -5.06 10.73 -16.90
CA VAL A 63 -4.13 10.39 -15.82
C VAL A 63 -3.53 11.67 -15.24
N VAL A 64 -3.68 11.86 -13.95
CA VAL A 64 -3.11 13.01 -13.23
C VAL A 64 -1.81 12.58 -12.57
N THR A 65 -0.74 13.33 -12.76
CA THR A 65 0.54 13.05 -12.11
C THR A 65 1.02 14.24 -11.30
N ILE A 66 1.31 13.97 -10.03
CA ILE A 66 1.80 14.91 -9.04
C ILE A 66 3.31 14.75 -8.92
N LEU A 67 4.06 15.83 -9.07
CA LEU A 67 5.50 15.88 -8.83
C LEU A 67 5.74 16.29 -7.37
N SER A 68 6.11 15.33 -6.53
CA SER A 68 6.46 15.58 -5.13
C SER A 68 7.91 16.04 -5.01
N PRO A 69 8.19 17.30 -4.63
CA PRO A 69 9.57 17.77 -4.44
C PRO A 69 10.25 17.16 -3.22
N ASN A 70 9.47 16.88 -2.17
CA ASN A 70 9.99 16.36 -0.91
C ASN A 70 10.08 14.82 -0.99
N PRO A 71 11.20 14.23 -0.56
CA PRO A 71 11.37 12.78 -0.60
C PRO A 71 10.43 12.05 0.36
N GLU A 72 9.95 10.89 -0.08
CA GLU A 72 9.21 9.92 0.74
C GLU A 72 10.18 9.10 1.59
N ILE A 73 10.11 9.24 2.92
CA ILE A 73 10.91 8.53 3.92
C ILE A 73 10.05 7.76 4.94
N GLY A 74 8.76 7.54 4.65
CA GLY A 74 7.83 6.78 5.49
C GLY A 74 6.65 7.58 6.07
N GLN A 75 6.49 8.84 5.66
CA GLN A 75 5.38 9.72 6.07
C GLN A 75 4.05 9.43 5.35
N ASN A 76 4.10 8.64 4.27
CA ASN A 76 2.98 8.23 3.43
C ASN A 76 2.40 9.32 2.50
N VAL A 77 3.24 10.22 1.95
CA VAL A 77 2.83 11.31 1.04
C VAL A 77 2.33 10.79 -0.30
N LYS A 78 2.98 9.75 -0.85
CA LYS A 78 2.58 9.07 -2.09
C LYS A 78 1.20 8.42 -2.00
N THR A 79 0.64 8.27 -0.80
CA THR A 79 -0.71 7.75 -0.59
C THR A 79 -1.70 8.86 -0.28
N SER A 80 -1.32 9.84 0.58
CA SER A 80 -2.23 10.92 0.95
C SER A 80 -2.46 11.93 -0.17
N MET A 81 -1.41 12.28 -0.93
CA MET A 81 -1.49 13.30 -1.97
C MET A 81 -2.44 12.93 -3.12
N PRO A 82 -2.44 11.68 -3.64
CA PRO A 82 -3.43 11.26 -4.62
C PRO A 82 -4.87 11.40 -4.16
N MET A 83 -5.15 11.10 -2.88
CA MET A 83 -6.51 11.22 -2.35
C MET A 83 -6.98 12.67 -2.33
N ILE A 84 -6.13 13.59 -1.86
CA ILE A 84 -6.43 15.03 -1.80
C ILE A 84 -6.65 15.58 -3.21
N VAL A 85 -5.74 15.29 -4.14
CA VAL A 85 -5.86 15.80 -5.52
C VAL A 85 -7.02 15.17 -6.28
N ALA A 86 -7.32 13.90 -6.03
CA ALA A 86 -8.49 13.23 -6.61
C ALA A 86 -9.79 13.91 -6.17
N GLU A 87 -9.89 14.30 -4.90
CA GLU A 87 -11.04 15.02 -4.37
C GLU A 87 -11.18 16.41 -5.01
N GLU A 88 -10.10 17.19 -5.10
CA GLU A 88 -10.12 18.54 -5.65
C GLU A 88 -10.43 18.58 -7.17
N LEU A 89 -10.01 17.55 -7.91
CA LEU A 89 -10.20 17.47 -9.36
C LEU A 89 -11.42 16.63 -9.77
N ASP A 90 -12.16 16.06 -8.81
CA ASP A 90 -13.27 15.13 -9.04
C ASP A 90 -12.91 13.98 -10.01
N VAL A 91 -11.73 13.37 -9.77
CA VAL A 91 -11.21 12.24 -10.57
C VAL A 91 -11.11 10.97 -9.74
N ASN A 92 -11.12 9.81 -10.42
CA ASN A 92 -10.86 8.56 -9.74
C ASN A 92 -9.45 8.55 -9.14
N TRP A 93 -9.32 8.30 -7.84
CA TRP A 93 -8.04 8.26 -7.13
C TRP A 93 -7.04 7.26 -7.73
N LYS A 94 -7.52 6.20 -8.40
CA LYS A 94 -6.66 5.25 -9.12
C LYS A 94 -5.89 5.91 -10.27
N ASN A 95 -6.42 6.99 -10.84
CA ASN A 95 -5.84 7.71 -11.97
C ASN A 95 -4.88 8.82 -11.54
N VAL A 96 -4.62 8.96 -10.23
CA VAL A 96 -3.72 9.99 -9.69
C VAL A 96 -2.43 9.36 -9.20
N LEU A 97 -1.32 9.69 -9.86
CA LEU A 97 0.00 9.16 -9.61
C LEU A 97 0.87 10.20 -8.89
N VAL A 98 1.81 9.73 -8.06
CA VAL A 98 2.85 10.59 -7.47
C VAL A 98 4.22 10.16 -7.95
N GLU A 99 4.90 11.07 -8.63
CA GLU A 99 6.29 10.94 -9.05
C GLU A 99 7.19 11.77 -8.14
N GLN A 100 8.40 11.27 -7.89
CA GLN A 100 9.41 12.06 -7.20
C GLN A 100 9.94 13.11 -8.18
N ALA A 101 9.85 14.40 -7.82
CA ALA A 101 10.39 15.45 -8.67
C ALA A 101 11.93 15.38 -8.71
N PRO A 102 12.56 15.68 -9.86
CA PRO A 102 14.01 15.81 -9.97
C PRO A 102 14.50 17.00 -9.14
N LEU A 103 15.82 17.08 -8.92
CA LEU A 103 16.42 18.25 -8.31
C LEU A 103 16.28 19.45 -9.26
N ASN A 104 15.46 20.43 -8.88
CA ASN A 104 15.24 21.66 -9.65
C ASN A 104 14.99 22.83 -8.70
N THR A 105 16.01 23.67 -8.53
CA THR A 105 15.99 24.82 -7.61
C THR A 105 15.26 26.04 -8.15
N GLU A 106 14.95 26.07 -9.44
CA GLU A 106 14.13 27.13 -10.06
C GLU A 106 12.64 26.86 -9.84
N ALA A 107 12.23 25.59 -9.98
CA ALA A 107 10.86 25.16 -9.81
C ALA A 107 10.48 24.90 -8.33
N PHE A 108 11.44 24.45 -7.51
CA PHE A 108 11.19 24.06 -6.12
C PHE A 108 12.14 24.79 -5.16
N SER A 109 11.55 25.45 -4.15
CA SER A 109 12.32 26.19 -3.15
C SER A 109 13.12 25.29 -2.19
N ARG A 110 12.57 24.13 -1.81
CA ARG A 110 13.20 23.21 -0.84
C ARG A 110 12.76 21.77 -1.02
N GLN A 111 13.70 20.89 -1.33
CA GLN A 111 13.49 19.45 -1.56
C GLN A 111 14.05 18.60 -0.41
N VAL A 112 13.47 18.74 0.79
CA VAL A 112 13.91 18.06 2.03
C VAL A 112 12.70 17.47 2.77
N ALA A 113 12.83 16.27 3.34
CA ALA A 113 11.83 15.74 4.27
C ALA A 113 12.16 16.17 5.71
N GLY A 114 11.23 16.88 6.36
CA GLY A 114 11.40 17.33 7.75
C GLY A 114 10.50 18.52 8.10
N GLY A 115 10.36 18.79 9.41
CA GLY A 115 9.56 19.91 9.92
C GLY A 115 8.06 19.81 9.68
N SER A 116 7.54 18.60 9.40
CA SER A 116 6.11 18.34 9.13
C SER A 116 5.55 19.14 7.96
N GLN A 117 6.35 19.36 6.92
CA GLN A 117 5.99 20.21 5.82
C GLN A 117 5.81 19.46 4.48
N SER A 118 5.56 18.16 4.51
CA SER A 118 5.50 17.38 3.25
C SER A 118 4.19 17.52 2.48
N ILE A 119 3.13 18.07 3.10
CA ILE A 119 1.85 18.44 2.48
C ILE A 119 1.68 19.95 2.72
N ARG A 120 1.54 20.74 1.66
CA ARG A 120 1.38 22.20 1.70
C ARG A 120 0.52 22.67 0.54
#